data_AF-A0A4Q0VSY3-F1
#
_entry.id   AF-A0A4Q0VSY3-F1
#
_cell.length_a   1.000
_cell.length_b   1.000
_cell.length_c   1.000
_cell.angle_alpha   90.00
_cell.angle_beta   90.00
_cell.angle_gamma   90.00
#
_symmetry.space_group_name_H-M   'P 1'
#
loop_
_entity.id
_entity.type
_entity.pdbx_description
1 polymer ?
#
loop_
_entity_poly.entity_id
_entity_poly.type
_entity_poly.pdbx_seq_one_letter_code
_entity_poly.pdbx_strand_id
1 'polypeptide(L)'
;MAYRLLALDIDGTLLQSNHRLAKQTKEAIEYAKRKGVYVTLATGRSFPSAQKVANALNLETDIITHDGAFIGSSLESPTFERRLNNDKAFHIVELLEKHNCHIRVMHEKFAIGNKIRQKNFLVAKMTVGIGDPVFYPVTFVDSLSNYLLSDPVMPPKIHAFFFHEKDRLAAKEDLIKQIPGIHVTSSSEGGLEIVSEGISKATGLQILGKKLGISLNKMVAIGAYDNDIEMITQVGLGVAMGNAPKYIRDQADWVTRSNNQNGVAYMVKEVFRKQLNMQL
;
A
#
# COMPACT_ATOMS: atom_id res chain seq x y z
N MET A 1 -27.69 7.13 1.56
CA MET A 1 -27.03 6.03 0.81
C MET A 1 -26.33 5.14 1.84
N ALA A 2 -26.33 3.82 1.66
CA ALA A 2 -25.65 2.90 2.58
C ALA A 2 -24.35 2.39 1.94
N TYR A 3 -23.23 2.53 2.65
CA TYR A 3 -21.93 2.00 2.24
C TYR A 3 -21.73 0.62 2.85
N ARG A 4 -21.21 -0.32 2.05
CA ARG A 4 -21.05 -1.73 2.39
C ARG A 4 -19.60 -2.15 2.60
N LEU A 5 -18.65 -1.36 2.13
CA LEU A 5 -17.21 -1.63 2.30
C LEU A 5 -16.47 -0.36 2.74
N LEU A 6 -15.53 -0.51 3.67
CA LEU A 6 -14.58 0.50 4.10
C LEU A 6 -13.16 0.02 3.84
N ALA A 7 -12.45 0.69 2.95
CA ALA A 7 -11.05 0.45 2.63
C ALA A 7 -10.16 1.49 3.32
N LEU A 8 -9.09 1.02 3.96
CA LEU A 8 -8.22 1.86 4.78
C LEU A 8 -6.77 1.66 4.35
N ASP A 9 -6.11 2.74 3.93
CA ASP A 9 -4.64 2.71 3.87
C ASP A 9 -4.03 2.65 5.29
N ILE A 10 -2.79 2.18 5.38
CA ILE A 10 -2.09 1.98 6.65
C ILE A 10 -1.28 3.22 7.03
N ASP A 11 -0.26 3.52 6.24
CA ASP A 11 0.74 4.55 6.56
C ASP A 11 0.16 5.94 6.30
N GLY A 12 0.39 6.90 7.20
CA GLY A 12 -0.23 8.23 7.08
C GLY A 12 -1.76 8.28 7.21
N THR A 13 -2.42 7.12 7.41
CA THR A 13 -3.87 6.96 7.51
C THR A 13 -4.29 6.30 8.82
N LEU A 14 -4.14 4.98 8.95
CA LEU A 14 -4.46 4.23 10.17
C LEU A 14 -3.45 4.47 11.30
N LEU A 15 -2.16 4.46 10.95
CA LEU A 15 -1.08 4.64 11.91
C LEU A 15 -0.80 6.13 12.13
N GLN A 16 -0.61 6.49 13.40
CA GLN A 16 -0.08 7.78 13.78
C GLN A 16 1.39 7.91 13.34
N SER A 17 1.95 9.12 13.38
CA SER A 17 3.35 9.36 12.97
C SER A 17 4.39 8.64 13.82
N ASN A 18 4.00 8.11 14.98
CA ASN A 18 4.82 7.23 15.82
C ASN A 18 4.65 5.73 15.50
N HIS A 19 4.01 5.41 14.36
CA HIS A 19 3.66 4.07 13.89
C HIS A 19 2.75 3.26 14.83
N ARG A 20 2.02 3.92 15.73
CA ARG A 20 1.05 3.27 16.62
C ARG A 20 -0.37 3.43 16.10
N LEU A 21 -1.16 2.39 16.37
CA LEU A 21 -2.59 2.38 16.09
C LEU A 21 -3.35 2.90 17.33
N ALA A 22 -4.07 4.01 17.16
CA ALA A 22 -4.84 4.62 18.24
C ALA A 22 -6.03 3.75 18.68
N LYS A 23 -6.36 3.76 19.98
CA LYS A 23 -7.50 3.03 20.54
C LYS A 23 -8.82 3.44 19.86
N GLN A 24 -9.01 4.73 19.65
CA GLN A 24 -10.20 5.31 19.01
C GLN A 24 -10.39 4.80 17.59
N THR A 25 -9.29 4.57 16.86
CA THR A 25 -9.33 3.98 15.51
C THR A 25 -9.83 2.54 15.56
N LYS A 26 -9.34 1.73 16.51
CA LYS A 26 -9.83 0.36 16.72
C LYS A 26 -11.33 0.33 17.04
N GLU A 27 -11.76 1.16 17.98
CA GLU A 27 -13.17 1.28 18.38
C GLU A 27 -14.08 1.69 17.23
N ALA A 28 -13.61 2.61 16.37
CA ALA A 28 -14.37 3.06 15.20
C ALA A 28 -14.48 1.96 14.14
N ILE A 29 -13.40 1.22 13.88
CA ILE A 29 -13.41 0.09 12.94
C ILE A 29 -14.35 -1.02 13.43
N GLU A 30 -14.30 -1.34 14.71
CA GLU A 30 -15.23 -2.31 15.31
C GLU A 30 -16.68 -1.82 15.27
N TYR A 31 -16.90 -0.51 15.41
CA TYR A 31 -18.22 0.08 15.18
C TYR A 31 -18.71 -0.12 13.73
N ALA A 32 -17.87 0.13 12.73
CA ALA A 32 -18.23 -0.10 11.32
C ALA A 32 -18.53 -1.58 11.05
N LYS A 33 -17.73 -2.51 11.58
CA LYS A 33 -17.97 -3.96 11.48
C LYS A 33 -19.32 -4.35 12.08
N ARG A 34 -19.67 -3.86 13.27
CA ARG A 34 -20.99 -4.10 13.90
C ARG A 34 -22.18 -3.53 13.11
N LYS A 35 -21.93 -2.58 12.21
CA LYS A 35 -22.93 -2.07 11.25
C LYS A 35 -23.08 -2.97 10.00
N GLY A 36 -22.35 -4.08 9.92
CA GLY A 36 -22.33 -4.99 8.77
C GLY A 36 -21.46 -4.48 7.61
N VAL A 37 -20.57 -3.52 7.86
CA VAL A 37 -19.65 -2.99 6.84
C VAL A 37 -18.45 -3.92 6.74
N TYR A 38 -18.13 -4.34 5.52
CA TYR A 38 -16.90 -5.07 5.24
C TYR A 38 -15.71 -4.12 5.38
N VAL A 39 -14.81 -4.34 6.34
CA VAL A 39 -13.62 -3.50 6.53
C VAL A 39 -12.39 -4.22 5.99
N THR A 40 -11.61 -3.56 5.15
CA THR A 40 -10.37 -4.09 4.56
C THR A 40 -9.24 -3.06 4.60
N LEU A 41 -8.01 -3.55 4.43
CA LEU A 41 -6.81 -2.74 4.26
C LEU A 41 -6.47 -2.64 2.77
N ALA A 42 -6.01 -1.47 2.33
CA ALA A 42 -5.48 -1.25 0.99
C ALA A 42 -4.14 -0.49 1.07
N THR A 43 -3.02 -1.20 0.90
CA THR A 43 -1.70 -0.69 1.30
C THR A 43 -0.58 -1.09 0.35
N GLY A 44 0.49 -0.30 0.34
CA GLY A 44 1.75 -0.66 -0.30
C GLY A 44 2.59 -1.65 0.52
N ARG A 45 2.26 -1.91 1.79
CA ARG A 45 3.00 -2.89 2.60
C ARG A 45 2.93 -4.29 2.02
N SER A 46 3.92 -5.12 2.38
CA SER A 46 3.89 -6.56 2.10
C SER A 46 2.74 -7.24 2.83
N PHE A 47 2.26 -8.37 2.31
CA PHE A 47 1.18 -9.14 2.95
C PHE A 47 1.47 -9.44 4.44
N PRO A 48 2.65 -9.98 4.82
CA PRO A 48 2.91 -10.29 6.22
C PRO A 48 2.93 -9.06 7.14
N SER A 49 3.38 -7.90 6.64
CA SER A 49 3.37 -6.65 7.43
C SER A 49 1.95 -6.11 7.59
N ALA A 50 1.15 -6.12 6.53
CA ALA A 50 -0.25 -5.70 6.56
C ALA A 50 -1.11 -6.64 7.43
N GLN A 51 -0.85 -7.95 7.40
CA GLN A 51 -1.55 -8.94 8.21
C GLN A 51 -1.41 -8.67 9.71
N LYS A 52 -0.26 -8.17 10.19
CA LYS A 52 -0.12 -7.75 11.59
C LYS A 52 -1.09 -6.64 11.98
N VAL A 53 -1.30 -5.67 11.08
CA VAL A 53 -2.26 -4.58 11.29
C VAL A 53 -3.69 -5.09 11.24
N ALA A 54 -4.00 -5.98 10.28
CA ALA A 54 -5.29 -6.65 10.17
C ALA A 54 -5.63 -7.42 11.45
N ASN A 55 -4.69 -8.22 11.97
CA ASN A 55 -4.85 -8.95 13.22
C ASN A 55 -5.07 -8.01 14.42
N ALA A 56 -4.32 -6.89 14.50
CA ALA A 56 -4.49 -5.89 15.56
C ALA A 56 -5.85 -5.16 15.53
N LEU A 57 -6.57 -5.26 14.41
CA LEU A 57 -7.91 -4.74 14.15
C LEU A 57 -8.98 -5.84 14.13
N ASN A 58 -8.62 -7.10 14.39
CA ASN A 58 -9.49 -8.27 14.27
C ASN A 58 -10.21 -8.31 12.91
N LEU A 59 -9.45 -8.12 11.82
CA LEU A 59 -9.94 -8.27 10.46
C LEU A 59 -9.64 -9.69 9.95
N GLU A 60 -10.69 -10.43 9.62
CA GLU A 60 -10.63 -11.75 8.98
C GLU A 60 -10.94 -11.66 7.47
N THR A 61 -10.87 -10.45 6.94
CA THR A 61 -11.20 -10.09 5.56
C THR A 61 -10.00 -10.27 4.64
N ASP A 62 -10.24 -10.34 3.33
CA ASP A 62 -9.18 -10.18 2.35
C ASP A 62 -8.59 -8.77 2.48
N ILE A 63 -7.26 -8.68 2.49
CA ILE A 63 -6.52 -7.42 2.48
C ILE A 63 -5.83 -7.22 1.13
N ILE A 64 -5.79 -5.96 0.68
CA ILE A 64 -5.16 -5.54 -0.57
C ILE A 64 -3.77 -4.99 -0.22
N THR A 65 -2.74 -5.68 -0.70
CA THR A 65 -1.34 -5.45 -0.32
C THR A 65 -0.47 -5.33 -1.57
N HIS A 66 0.80 -4.92 -1.40
CA HIS A 66 1.70 -4.64 -2.52
C HIS A 66 1.07 -3.71 -3.57
N ASP A 67 0.39 -2.65 -3.13
CA ASP A 67 -0.29 -1.66 -3.98
C ASP A 67 -1.37 -2.25 -4.91
N GLY A 68 -1.99 -3.35 -4.50
CA GLY A 68 -3.02 -4.05 -5.28
C GLY A 68 -2.51 -5.29 -6.01
N ALA A 69 -1.20 -5.54 -5.99
CA ALA A 69 -0.61 -6.70 -6.66
C ALA A 69 -0.89 -8.02 -5.95
N PHE A 70 -1.33 -8.01 -4.68
CA PHE A 70 -1.68 -9.21 -3.93
C PHE A 70 -2.93 -8.97 -3.06
N ILE A 71 -3.94 -9.83 -3.19
CA ILE A 71 -5.20 -9.77 -2.44
C ILE A 71 -5.48 -11.14 -1.85
N GLY A 72 -5.71 -11.20 -0.54
CA GLY A 72 -6.10 -12.44 0.13
C GLY A 72 -6.23 -12.26 1.63
N SER A 73 -6.72 -13.29 2.30
CA SER A 73 -6.75 -13.42 3.75
C SER A 73 -5.63 -14.34 4.28
N SER A 74 -4.93 -15.04 3.38
CA SER A 74 -3.76 -15.89 3.68
C SER A 74 -2.75 -15.88 2.53
N LEU A 75 -1.53 -16.36 2.78
CA LEU A 75 -0.46 -16.44 1.79
C LEU A 75 -0.63 -17.61 0.80
N GLU A 76 -1.33 -18.66 1.22
CA GLU A 76 -1.42 -19.94 0.51
C GLU A 76 -2.47 -19.93 -0.59
N SER A 77 -3.49 -19.08 -0.47
CA SER A 77 -4.62 -19.04 -1.40
C SER A 77 -5.06 -17.59 -1.64
N PRO A 78 -4.23 -16.78 -2.32
CA PRO A 78 -4.63 -15.43 -2.68
C PRO A 78 -5.87 -15.45 -3.57
N THR A 79 -6.78 -14.52 -3.30
CA THR A 79 -7.91 -14.20 -4.19
C THR A 79 -7.39 -13.67 -5.53
N PHE A 80 -6.29 -12.92 -5.50
CA PHE A 80 -5.67 -12.37 -6.68
C PHE A 80 -4.19 -12.12 -6.43
N GLU A 81 -3.37 -12.40 -7.44
CA GLU A 81 -2.00 -11.93 -7.49
C GLU A 81 -1.62 -11.51 -8.91
N ARG A 82 -0.79 -10.48 -9.01
CA ARG A 82 -0.11 -10.07 -10.23
C ARG A 82 1.35 -9.83 -9.90
N ARG A 83 2.24 -10.44 -10.70
CA ARG A 83 3.69 -10.37 -10.52
C ARG A 83 4.34 -9.76 -11.74
N LEU A 84 5.43 -9.03 -11.51
CA LEU A 84 6.41 -8.73 -12.54
C LEU A 84 7.07 -10.06 -12.94
N ASN A 85 7.18 -10.34 -14.24
CA ASN A 85 7.92 -11.52 -14.69
C ASN A 85 9.45 -11.31 -14.51
N ASN A 86 10.21 -12.40 -14.64
CA ASN A 86 11.66 -12.40 -14.40
C ASN A 86 12.39 -11.31 -15.20
N ASP A 87 12.15 -11.25 -16.51
CA ASP A 87 12.82 -10.29 -17.40
C ASP A 87 12.52 -8.84 -17.00
N LYS A 88 11.25 -8.54 -16.69
CA LYS A 88 10.83 -7.20 -16.28
C LYS A 88 11.43 -6.83 -14.93
N ALA A 89 11.42 -7.75 -13.96
CA ALA A 89 12.03 -7.52 -12.65
C ALA A 89 13.54 -7.25 -12.80
N PHE A 90 14.25 -8.04 -13.61
CA PHE A 90 15.65 -7.84 -13.93
C PHE A 90 15.91 -6.47 -14.56
N HIS A 91 15.19 -6.09 -15.63
CA HIS A 91 15.42 -4.82 -16.32
C HIS A 91 15.06 -3.59 -15.47
N ILE A 92 14.02 -3.67 -14.63
CA ILE A 92 13.72 -2.62 -13.65
C ILE A 92 14.90 -2.43 -12.71
N VAL A 93 15.42 -3.52 -12.14
CA VAL A 93 16.55 -3.48 -11.21
C VAL A 93 17.82 -2.97 -11.90
N GLU A 94 18.15 -3.48 -13.08
CA GLU A 94 19.32 -3.06 -13.87
C GLU A 94 19.29 -1.55 -14.18
N LEU A 95 18.12 -1.02 -14.50
CA LEU A 95 17.93 0.41 -14.72
C LEU A 95 18.08 1.19 -13.41
N LEU A 96 17.44 0.75 -12.33
CA LEU A 96 17.50 1.41 -11.02
C LEU A 96 18.91 1.41 -10.41
N GLU A 97 19.73 0.39 -10.66
CA GLU A 97 21.12 0.31 -10.19
C GLU A 97 22.03 1.41 -10.79
N LYS A 98 21.60 2.08 -11.86
CA LYS A 98 22.28 3.26 -12.42
C LYS A 98 22.05 4.52 -11.58
N HIS A 99 21.09 4.50 -10.66
CA HIS A 99 20.73 5.61 -9.79
C HIS A 99 21.15 5.35 -8.34
N ASN A 100 21.38 6.42 -7.58
CA ASN A 100 21.73 6.36 -6.16
C ASN A 100 20.49 6.06 -5.29
N CYS A 101 20.05 4.81 -5.30
CA CYS A 101 18.85 4.37 -4.61
C CYS A 101 19.04 3.07 -3.84
N HIS A 102 18.18 2.86 -2.85
CA HIS A 102 18.03 1.57 -2.19
C HIS A 102 16.84 0.84 -2.81
N ILE A 103 17.11 -0.29 -3.45
CA ILE A 103 16.12 -1.08 -4.15
C ILE A 103 15.73 -2.25 -3.26
N ARG A 104 14.45 -2.58 -3.25
CA ARG A 104 13.89 -3.81 -2.69
C ARG A 104 12.98 -4.50 -3.70
N VAL A 105 13.37 -5.71 -4.08
CA VAL A 105 12.53 -6.68 -4.78
C VAL A 105 11.66 -7.36 -3.73
N MET A 106 10.36 -7.05 -3.70
CA MET A 106 9.46 -7.47 -2.64
C MET A 106 8.57 -8.62 -3.10
N HIS A 107 8.82 -9.82 -2.58
CA HIS A 107 7.94 -10.98 -2.69
C HIS A 107 6.97 -10.98 -1.49
N GLU A 108 5.84 -11.68 -1.56
CA GLU A 108 4.92 -11.79 -0.42
C GLU A 108 5.49 -12.63 0.75
N LYS A 109 6.54 -13.41 0.46
CA LYS A 109 7.21 -14.29 1.43
C LYS A 109 8.57 -13.79 1.92
N PHE A 110 9.25 -12.94 1.15
CA PHE A 110 10.59 -12.45 1.45
C PHE A 110 10.87 -11.15 0.68
N ALA A 111 11.98 -10.48 0.99
CA ALA A 111 12.49 -9.40 0.14
C ALA A 111 13.98 -9.54 -0.11
N ILE A 112 14.45 -9.01 -1.24
CA ILE A 112 15.87 -8.93 -1.58
C ILE A 112 16.19 -7.47 -1.88
N GLY A 113 17.20 -6.93 -1.22
CA GLY A 113 17.62 -5.54 -1.40
C GLY A 113 19.09 -5.41 -1.77
N ASN A 114 19.48 -4.28 -2.36
CA ASN A 114 20.88 -3.96 -2.54
C ASN A 114 21.51 -3.47 -1.21
N LYS A 115 22.80 -3.72 -1.00
CA LYS A 115 23.52 -3.12 0.13
C LYS A 115 23.68 -1.61 -0.10
N ILE A 116 23.40 -0.82 0.93
CA ILE A 116 23.54 0.63 0.90
C ILE A 116 25.00 0.99 1.19
N ARG A 117 25.67 1.67 0.25
CA ARG A 117 27.08 2.05 0.37
C ARG A 117 27.33 3.36 1.13
N GLN A 118 26.32 3.95 1.78
CA GLN A 118 26.42 5.27 2.44
C GLN A 118 26.50 5.23 3.98
N LYS A 119 27.16 6.24 4.57
CA LYS A 119 27.44 6.40 6.02
C LYS A 119 26.20 6.48 6.92
N ASN A 120 25.02 6.83 6.40
CA ASN A 120 23.77 6.93 7.16
C ASN A 120 22.95 5.63 7.14
N PHE A 121 23.64 4.49 7.28
CA PHE A 121 23.07 3.14 7.33
C PHE A 121 21.90 2.98 8.32
N LEU A 122 21.89 3.75 9.43
CA LEU A 122 20.81 3.74 10.41
C LEU A 122 19.48 4.30 9.88
N VAL A 123 19.50 5.39 9.10
CA VAL A 123 18.27 6.01 8.58
C VAL A 123 17.59 5.06 7.61
N ALA A 124 18.36 4.46 6.70
CA ALA A 124 17.82 3.46 5.78
C ALA A 124 17.35 2.18 6.50
N LYS A 125 18.00 1.74 7.58
CA LYS A 125 17.46 0.64 8.40
C LYS A 125 16.12 0.98 9.05
N MET A 126 15.91 2.22 9.46
CA MET A 126 14.66 2.65 10.11
C MET A 126 13.53 2.82 9.09
N THR A 127 13.76 3.53 7.99
CA THR A 127 12.78 3.70 6.91
C THR A 127 12.35 2.36 6.33
N VAL A 128 13.30 1.43 6.17
CA VAL A 128 13.02 0.19 5.44
C VAL A 128 12.77 -1.01 6.38
N GLY A 129 12.81 -0.84 7.70
CA GLY A 129 12.75 -1.96 8.68
C GLY A 129 11.68 -1.85 9.77
N ILE A 130 11.02 -0.70 9.94
CA ILE A 130 9.98 -0.52 10.97
C ILE A 130 8.66 -1.11 10.46
N GLY A 131 8.54 -2.44 10.47
CA GLY A 131 7.25 -3.10 10.17
C GLY A 131 7.33 -4.53 9.65
N ASP A 132 8.49 -4.97 9.17
CA ASP A 132 8.64 -6.32 8.63
C ASP A 132 8.54 -7.38 9.75
N PRO A 133 7.73 -8.45 9.59
CA PRO A 133 7.70 -9.55 10.55
C PRO A 133 9.04 -10.28 10.69
N VAL A 134 9.27 -10.86 11.87
CA VAL A 134 10.39 -11.77 12.12
C VAL A 134 10.43 -12.91 11.08
N PHE A 135 9.26 -13.31 10.58
CA PHE A 135 9.08 -14.36 9.57
C PHE A 135 9.07 -13.85 8.13
N TYR A 136 9.48 -12.60 7.87
CA TYR A 136 9.65 -12.05 6.53
C TYR A 136 11.13 -11.76 6.28
N PRO A 137 11.90 -12.75 5.79
CA PRO A 137 13.34 -12.61 5.63
C PRO A 137 13.67 -11.55 4.57
N VAL A 138 14.69 -10.73 4.88
CA VAL A 138 15.23 -9.73 3.97
C VAL A 138 16.70 -10.02 3.75
N THR A 139 17.06 -10.34 2.51
CA THR A 139 18.45 -10.62 2.10
C THR A 139 19.04 -9.40 1.42
N PHE A 140 20.28 -9.04 1.74
CA PHE A 140 20.98 -7.93 1.10
C PHE A 140 22.17 -8.40 0.27
N VAL A 141 22.21 -7.99 -0.99
CA VAL A 141 23.22 -8.40 -1.98
C VAL A 141 23.94 -7.19 -2.55
N ASP A 142 25.13 -7.40 -3.12
CA ASP A 142 25.95 -6.30 -3.66
C ASP A 142 25.42 -5.79 -5.03
N SER A 143 24.88 -6.70 -5.84
CA SER A 143 24.19 -6.40 -7.10
C SER A 143 22.94 -7.26 -7.19
N LEU A 144 21.79 -6.62 -7.24
CA LEU A 144 20.49 -7.28 -7.40
C LEU A 144 20.32 -7.79 -8.83
N SER A 145 20.81 -7.08 -9.84
CA SER A 145 20.71 -7.54 -11.24
C SER A 145 21.45 -8.87 -11.44
N ASN A 146 22.69 -8.97 -10.95
CA ASN A 146 23.46 -10.24 -10.98
C ASN A 146 22.78 -11.36 -10.17
N TYR A 147 22.18 -11.01 -9.03
CA TYR A 147 21.40 -11.98 -8.24
C TYR A 147 20.21 -12.51 -9.05
N LEU A 148 19.40 -11.62 -9.64
CA LEU A 148 18.20 -11.99 -10.40
C LEU A 148 18.51 -12.78 -11.69
N LEU A 149 19.72 -12.62 -12.26
CA LEU A 149 20.17 -13.48 -13.36
C LEU A 149 20.41 -14.92 -12.90
N SER A 150 20.92 -15.11 -11.68
CA SER A 150 21.27 -16.43 -11.14
C SER A 150 20.07 -17.12 -10.47
N ASP A 151 19.25 -16.34 -9.77
CA ASP A 151 18.06 -16.79 -9.04
C ASP A 151 16.88 -15.87 -9.38
N PRO A 152 16.15 -16.16 -10.47
CA PRO A 152 15.05 -15.32 -10.93
C PRO A 152 13.91 -15.23 -9.93
N VAL A 153 13.41 -14.01 -9.71
CA VAL A 153 12.29 -13.73 -8.81
C VAL A 153 11.16 -13.06 -9.58
N MET A 154 9.92 -13.50 -9.33
CA MET A 154 8.70 -12.86 -9.83
C MET A 154 7.99 -12.08 -8.71
N PRO A 155 8.45 -10.85 -8.38
CA PRO A 155 7.88 -10.08 -7.29
C PRO A 155 6.52 -9.47 -7.67
N PRO A 156 5.56 -9.38 -6.73
CA PRO A 156 4.40 -8.50 -6.90
C PRO A 156 4.80 -7.02 -7.08
N LYS A 157 5.90 -6.60 -6.44
CA LYS A 157 6.33 -5.20 -6.42
C LYS A 157 7.85 -5.03 -6.29
N ILE A 158 8.38 -3.97 -6.88
CA ILE A 158 9.72 -3.43 -6.58
C ILE A 158 9.56 -2.05 -5.96
N HIS A 159 10.23 -1.80 -4.84
CA HIS A 159 10.29 -0.48 -4.20
C HIS A 159 11.70 0.09 -4.32
N ALA A 160 11.83 1.36 -4.69
CA ALA A 160 13.11 2.06 -4.77
C ALA A 160 13.06 3.34 -3.93
N PHE A 161 13.87 3.40 -2.89
CA PHE A 161 14.00 4.58 -2.04
C PHE A 161 15.17 5.46 -2.49
N PHE A 162 14.95 6.78 -2.54
CA PHE A 162 15.92 7.74 -3.02
C PHE A 162 16.26 8.76 -1.93
N PHE A 163 17.54 9.12 -1.81
CA PHE A 163 17.98 10.15 -0.87
C PHE A 163 17.74 11.57 -1.39
N HIS A 164 17.69 11.73 -2.71
CA HIS A 164 17.52 13.02 -3.37
C HIS A 164 16.38 12.94 -4.37
N GLU A 165 15.54 13.98 -4.36
CA GLU A 165 14.39 14.07 -5.27
C GLU A 165 14.81 14.06 -6.75
N LYS A 166 15.95 14.68 -7.08
CA LYS A 166 16.49 14.67 -8.44
C LYS A 166 16.74 13.25 -8.96
N ASP A 167 17.33 12.38 -8.13
CA ASP A 167 17.61 10.99 -8.51
C ASP A 167 16.31 10.20 -8.70
N ARG A 168 15.32 10.44 -7.82
CA ARG A 168 13.99 9.84 -7.91
C ARG A 168 13.28 10.21 -9.21
N LEU A 169 13.28 11.50 -9.57
CA LEU A 169 12.61 11.98 -10.77
C LEU A 169 13.28 11.45 -12.04
N ALA A 170 14.62 11.44 -12.09
CA ALA A 170 15.37 10.85 -13.19
C ALA A 170 15.07 9.35 -13.35
N ALA A 171 15.10 8.59 -12.25
CA ALA A 171 14.78 7.16 -12.28
C ALA A 171 13.34 6.88 -12.72
N LYS A 172 12.38 7.70 -12.26
CA LYS A 172 10.97 7.59 -12.70
C LYS A 172 10.82 7.82 -14.20
N GLU A 173 11.51 8.84 -14.73
CA GLU A 173 11.49 9.14 -16.16
C GLU A 173 12.10 8.01 -16.99
N ASP A 174 13.24 7.46 -16.55
CA ASP A 174 13.90 6.34 -17.22
C ASP A 174 13.04 5.07 -17.20
N LEU A 175 12.43 4.75 -16.05
CA LEU A 175 11.51 3.61 -15.92
C LEU A 175 10.33 3.72 -16.90
N ILE A 176 9.64 4.87 -16.92
CA ILE A 176 8.46 5.08 -17.76
C ILE A 176 8.82 5.03 -19.25
N LYS A 177 9.99 5.56 -19.65
CA LYS A 177 10.42 5.58 -21.05
C LYS A 177 10.87 4.22 -21.56
N GLN A 178 11.55 3.44 -20.72
CA GLN A 178 12.29 2.26 -21.18
C GLN A 178 11.58 0.94 -20.85
N ILE A 179 10.72 0.91 -19.83
CA ILE A 179 10.08 -0.31 -19.36
C ILE A 179 8.56 -0.22 -19.61
N PRO A 180 8.03 -0.77 -20.71
CA PRO A 180 6.59 -0.80 -20.92
C PRO A 180 5.89 -1.79 -19.99
N GLY A 181 4.60 -1.57 -19.76
CA GLY A 181 3.76 -2.49 -18.99
C GLY A 181 4.07 -2.51 -17.50
N ILE A 182 4.48 -1.37 -16.94
CA ILE A 182 4.59 -1.12 -15.49
C ILE A 182 3.71 0.07 -15.09
N HIS A 183 3.39 0.14 -13.81
CA HIS A 183 2.79 1.30 -13.18
C HIS A 183 3.73 1.79 -12.08
N VAL A 184 4.01 3.10 -12.06
CA VAL A 184 4.99 3.73 -11.15
C VAL A 184 4.36 4.88 -10.37
N THR A 185 4.27 4.73 -9.05
CA THR A 185 3.75 5.76 -8.13
C THR A 185 4.81 6.22 -7.14
N SER A 186 4.65 7.40 -6.58
CA SER A 186 5.51 7.87 -5.48
C SER A 186 5.00 7.32 -4.15
N SER A 187 5.89 6.86 -3.27
CA SER A 187 5.53 6.51 -1.89
C SER A 187 5.66 7.71 -0.95
N SER A 188 5.12 7.57 0.26
CA SER A 188 5.12 8.59 1.32
C SER A 188 6.50 9.05 1.77
N GLU A 189 7.54 8.27 1.51
CA GLU A 189 8.89 8.48 2.07
C GLU A 189 9.89 8.97 1.02
N GLY A 190 9.44 9.35 -0.17
CA GLY A 190 10.36 9.73 -1.26
C GLY A 190 10.87 8.53 -2.06
N GLY A 191 10.15 7.41 -2.03
CA GLY A 191 10.40 6.26 -2.89
C GLY A 191 9.54 6.22 -4.15
N LEU A 192 9.84 5.26 -5.02
CA LEU A 192 9.01 4.83 -6.13
C LEU A 192 8.52 3.41 -5.87
N GLU A 193 7.24 3.19 -6.10
CA GLU A 193 6.59 1.88 -6.09
C GLU A 193 6.37 1.45 -7.53
N ILE A 194 6.89 0.28 -7.89
CA ILE A 194 6.80 -0.27 -9.25
C ILE A 194 6.05 -1.60 -9.21
N VAL A 195 4.89 -1.61 -9.85
CA VAL A 195 4.04 -2.81 -10.04
C VAL A 195 3.77 -3.03 -11.52
N SER A 196 3.09 -4.13 -11.86
CA SER A 196 2.64 -4.36 -13.24
C SER A 196 1.62 -3.31 -13.68
N GLU A 197 1.56 -3.00 -14.97
CA GLU A 197 0.51 -2.14 -15.52
C GLU A 197 -0.90 -2.64 -15.18
N GLY A 198 -1.81 -1.70 -14.92
CA GLY A 198 -3.19 -1.98 -14.51
C GLY A 198 -3.34 -2.39 -13.04
N ILE A 199 -2.25 -2.45 -12.27
CA ILE A 199 -2.29 -2.72 -10.83
C ILE A 199 -2.25 -1.42 -10.05
N SER A 200 -3.25 -1.23 -9.20
CA SER A 200 -3.33 -0.16 -8.21
C SER A 200 -4.22 -0.59 -7.04
N LYS A 201 -4.22 0.18 -5.95
CA LYS A 201 -5.15 -0.05 -4.83
C LYS A 201 -6.62 -0.01 -5.30
N ALA A 202 -6.93 0.84 -6.29
CA ALA A 202 -8.26 0.95 -6.86
C ALA A 202 -8.68 -0.31 -7.62
N THR A 203 -7.80 -0.86 -8.48
CA THR A 203 -8.10 -2.12 -9.17
C THR A 203 -8.18 -3.30 -8.20
N GLY A 204 -7.41 -3.26 -7.10
CA GLY A 204 -7.57 -4.17 -5.99
C GLY A 204 -8.97 -4.12 -5.36
N LEU A 205 -9.50 -2.91 -5.10
CA LEU A 205 -10.87 -2.75 -4.60
C LEU A 205 -11.92 -3.21 -5.59
N GLN A 206 -11.72 -3.00 -6.89
CA GLN A 206 -12.62 -3.50 -7.93
C GLN A 206 -12.71 -5.03 -7.92
N ILE A 207 -11.56 -5.71 -7.85
CA ILE A 207 -11.48 -7.17 -7.80
C ILE A 207 -12.17 -7.72 -6.54
N LEU A 208 -11.84 -7.14 -5.38
CA LEU A 208 -12.45 -7.54 -4.11
C LEU A 208 -13.96 -7.27 -4.10
N GLY A 209 -14.38 -6.10 -4.59
CA GLY A 209 -15.78 -5.73 -4.73
C GLY A 209 -16.56 -6.71 -5.60
N LYS A 210 -16.00 -7.13 -6.74
CA LYS A 210 -16.59 -8.13 -7.61
C LYS A 210 -16.81 -9.47 -6.89
N LYS A 211 -15.82 -9.94 -6.12
CA LYS A 211 -15.94 -11.17 -5.30
C LYS A 211 -17.07 -11.04 -4.26
N LEU A 212 -17.22 -9.87 -3.65
CA LEU A 212 -18.21 -9.62 -2.59
C LEU A 212 -19.59 -9.19 -3.10
N GLY A 213 -19.77 -8.96 -4.40
CA GLY A 213 -20.99 -8.35 -4.94
C GLY A 213 -21.22 -6.92 -4.43
N ILE A 214 -20.14 -6.16 -4.21
CA ILE A 214 -20.15 -4.76 -3.77
C ILE A 214 -19.54 -3.89 -4.87
N SER A 215 -20.34 -3.00 -5.46
CA SER A 215 -19.88 -2.02 -6.44
C SER A 215 -19.10 -0.87 -5.79
N LEU A 216 -18.19 -0.24 -6.53
CA LEU A 216 -17.35 0.88 -6.04
C LEU A 216 -18.17 2.02 -5.41
N ASN A 217 -19.33 2.36 -5.97
CA ASN A 217 -20.21 3.40 -5.42
C ASN A 217 -20.81 3.07 -4.03
N LYS A 218 -20.69 1.82 -3.56
CA LYS A 218 -21.05 1.39 -2.20
C LYS A 218 -19.83 1.29 -1.28
N MET A 219 -18.67 1.75 -1.71
CA MET A 219 -17.43 1.71 -0.93
C MET A 219 -17.06 3.10 -0.43
N VAL A 220 -16.36 3.10 0.70
CA VAL A 220 -15.66 4.25 1.26
C VAL A 220 -14.17 3.90 1.26
N ALA A 221 -13.31 4.81 0.82
CA ALA A 221 -11.87 4.61 0.89
C ALA A 221 -11.17 5.80 1.55
N ILE A 222 -10.19 5.53 2.41
CA ILE A 222 -9.38 6.56 3.08
C ILE A 222 -7.91 6.40 2.72
N GLY A 223 -7.28 7.49 2.30
CA GLY A 223 -5.86 7.52 1.98
C GLY A 223 -5.20 8.88 2.21
N ALA A 224 -3.89 8.93 1.99
CA ALA A 224 -3.06 10.11 2.22
C ALA A 224 -2.00 10.39 1.15
N TYR A 225 -1.67 9.43 0.27
CA TYR A 225 -0.53 9.49 -0.64
C TYR A 225 -0.89 9.19 -2.10
N ASP A 226 0.07 9.32 -3.02
CA ASP A 226 -0.15 9.22 -4.48
C ASP A 226 -0.83 7.91 -4.88
N ASN A 227 -0.40 6.79 -4.30
CA ASN A 227 -0.96 5.46 -4.55
C ASN A 227 -2.40 5.29 -4.02
N ASP A 228 -2.95 6.26 -3.30
CA ASP A 228 -4.34 6.28 -2.84
C ASP A 228 -5.27 7.06 -3.76
N ILE A 229 -4.74 7.96 -4.61
CA ILE A 229 -5.54 8.89 -5.42
C ILE A 229 -6.58 8.14 -6.26
N GLU A 230 -6.17 7.09 -6.95
CA GLU A 230 -7.10 6.29 -7.76
C GLU A 230 -8.19 5.66 -6.91
N MET A 231 -7.86 5.15 -5.72
CA MET A 231 -8.85 4.45 -4.90
C MET A 231 -9.86 5.44 -4.31
N ILE A 232 -9.42 6.63 -3.87
CA ILE A 232 -10.32 7.63 -3.29
C ILE A 232 -11.20 8.28 -4.37
N THR A 233 -10.70 8.47 -5.59
CA THR A 233 -11.48 9.12 -6.67
C THR A 233 -12.49 8.20 -7.35
N GLN A 234 -12.36 6.88 -7.22
CA GLN A 234 -13.21 5.92 -7.94
C GLN A 234 -14.34 5.32 -7.09
N VAL A 235 -14.28 5.42 -5.76
CA VAL A 235 -15.29 4.86 -4.85
C VAL A 235 -16.45 5.84 -4.62
N GLY A 236 -17.51 5.38 -3.97
CA GLY A 236 -18.68 6.21 -3.68
C GLY A 236 -18.43 7.33 -2.66
N LEU A 237 -17.42 7.17 -1.79
CA LEU A 237 -16.93 8.23 -0.91
C LEU A 237 -15.42 8.12 -0.73
N GLY A 238 -14.69 8.97 -1.45
CA GLY A 238 -13.26 9.16 -1.30
C GLY A 238 -12.91 10.10 -0.17
N VAL A 239 -12.03 9.67 0.74
CA VAL A 239 -11.61 10.48 1.88
C VAL A 239 -10.10 10.66 1.90
N ALA A 240 -9.66 11.91 1.88
CA ALA A 240 -8.26 12.27 2.10
C ALA A 240 -8.02 12.59 3.59
N MET A 241 -6.92 12.11 4.14
CA MET A 241 -6.46 12.47 5.47
C MET A 241 -6.02 13.94 5.55
N GLY A 242 -6.16 14.57 6.72
CA GLY A 242 -5.79 15.98 6.90
C GLY A 242 -4.30 16.28 6.70
N ASN A 243 -3.44 15.26 6.88
CA ASN A 243 -2.00 15.31 6.60
C ASN A 243 -1.65 15.06 5.13
N ALA A 244 -2.63 14.77 4.26
CA ALA A 244 -2.37 14.55 2.85
C ALA A 244 -1.95 15.86 2.15
N PRO A 245 -1.06 15.79 1.14
CA PRO A 245 -0.76 16.92 0.26
C PRO A 245 -2.02 17.57 -0.31
N LYS A 246 -1.95 18.89 -0.57
CA LYS A 246 -3.13 19.66 -1.03
C LYS A 246 -3.75 19.06 -2.31
N TYR A 247 -2.94 18.68 -3.29
CA TYR A 247 -3.44 18.12 -4.55
C TYR A 247 -4.18 16.79 -4.38
N ILE A 248 -3.92 16.04 -3.30
CA ILE A 248 -4.68 14.81 -2.96
C ILE A 248 -5.98 15.20 -2.27
N ARG A 249 -5.93 16.13 -1.31
CA ARG A 249 -7.11 16.64 -0.61
C ARG A 249 -8.14 17.26 -1.53
N ASP A 250 -7.68 17.97 -2.56
CA ASP A 250 -8.55 18.62 -3.56
C ASP A 250 -9.30 17.62 -4.46
N GLN A 251 -8.86 16.35 -4.52
CA GLN A 251 -9.47 15.30 -5.33
C GLN A 251 -10.43 14.40 -4.54
N ALA A 252 -10.49 14.53 -3.22
CA ALA A 252 -11.36 13.73 -2.37
C ALA A 252 -12.73 14.38 -2.19
N ASP A 253 -13.78 13.56 -2.04
CA ASP A 253 -15.12 14.04 -1.67
C ASP A 253 -15.14 14.65 -0.27
N TRP A 254 -14.25 14.18 0.61
CA TRP A 254 -14.11 14.68 1.97
C TRP A 254 -12.65 14.66 2.44
N VAL A 255 -12.21 15.76 3.03
CA VAL A 255 -10.99 15.83 3.86
C VAL A 255 -11.32 15.61 5.34
N THR A 256 -10.80 14.54 5.95
CA THR A 256 -10.89 14.31 7.40
C THR A 256 -9.72 14.94 8.17
N ARG A 257 -9.65 14.73 9.50
CA ARG A 257 -8.52 15.18 10.32
C ARG A 257 -7.24 14.42 9.97
N SER A 258 -6.09 14.87 10.49
CA SER A 258 -4.84 14.12 10.33
C SER A 258 -4.87 12.77 11.06
N ASN A 259 -3.97 11.85 10.69
CA ASN A 259 -3.75 10.58 11.38
C ASN A 259 -3.42 10.79 12.87
N ASN A 260 -2.67 11.83 13.21
CA ASN A 260 -2.36 12.22 14.59
C ASN A 260 -3.54 12.81 15.37
N GLN A 261 -4.64 13.13 14.68
CA GLN A 261 -5.86 13.68 15.27
C GLN A 261 -7.06 12.73 15.12
N ASN A 262 -6.80 11.43 15.00
CA ASN A 262 -7.80 10.38 14.88
C ASN A 262 -8.75 10.57 13.67
N GLY A 263 -8.21 11.01 12.52
CA GLY A 263 -8.99 11.27 11.30
C GLY A 263 -9.87 10.12 10.84
N VAL A 264 -9.36 8.88 10.87
CA VAL A 264 -10.14 7.68 10.56
C VAL A 264 -11.32 7.53 11.52
N ALA A 265 -11.06 7.61 12.82
CA ALA A 265 -12.12 7.44 13.84
C ALA A 265 -13.20 8.52 13.73
N TYR A 266 -12.80 9.76 13.44
CA TYR A 266 -13.73 10.87 13.22
C TYR A 266 -14.62 10.62 12.01
N MET A 267 -14.03 10.30 10.86
CA MET A 267 -14.80 10.06 9.63
C MET A 267 -15.75 8.87 9.78
N VAL A 268 -15.25 7.74 10.29
CA VAL A 268 -16.06 6.52 10.44
C VAL A 268 -17.29 6.77 11.31
N LYS A 269 -17.13 7.51 12.42
CA LYS A 269 -18.28 7.90 13.26
C LYS A 269 -19.26 8.77 12.49
N GLU A 270 -18.81 9.78 11.76
CA GLU A 270 -19.71 10.68 11.05
C GLU A 270 -20.45 10.01 9.87
N VAL A 271 -19.76 9.15 9.12
CA VAL A 271 -20.35 8.43 7.97
C VAL A 271 -21.34 7.38 8.42
N PHE A 272 -20.98 6.55 9.42
CA PHE A 272 -21.76 5.37 9.77
C PHE A 272 -22.77 5.59 10.93
N ARG A 273 -22.75 6.74 11.63
CA ARG A 273 -23.68 7.00 12.75
C ARG A 273 -25.17 6.92 12.38
N LYS A 274 -25.54 7.38 11.18
CA LYS A 274 -26.94 7.38 10.69
C LYS A 274 -27.30 6.12 9.88
N GLN A 275 -26.32 5.25 9.61
CA GLN A 275 -26.57 4.03 8.87
C GLN A 275 -27.19 2.98 9.79
N LEU A 276 -28.35 2.45 9.37
CA LEU A 276 -28.97 1.29 10.02
C LEU A 276 -28.06 0.07 9.89
N ASN A 277 -28.13 -0.85 10.86
CA ASN A 277 -27.34 -2.07 10.81
C ASN A 277 -27.75 -2.87 9.56
N MET A 278 -26.78 -3.23 8.72
CA MET A 278 -27.02 -4.15 7.62
C MET A 278 -27.02 -5.55 8.22
N GLN A 279 -28.19 -6.15 8.41
CA GLN A 279 -28.26 -7.59 8.67
C GLN A 279 -27.74 -8.29 7.41
N LEU A 280 -26.71 -9.12 7.57
CA LEU A 280 -26.25 -10.07 6.55
C LEU A 280 -27.28 -11.19 6.40
#